data_AF-A0A9X0YKJ7-F1
#
_entry.id   AF-A0A9X0YKJ7-F1
#
_cell.length_a   1.000
_cell.length_b   1.000
_cell.length_c   1.000
_cell.angle_alpha   90.00
_cell.angle_beta   90.00
_cell.angle_gamma   90.00
#
_symmetry.space_group_name_H-M   'P 1'
#
loop_
_entity.id
_entity.type
_entity.pdbx_description
1 polymer ?
#
loop_
_entity_poly.entity_id
_entity_poly.type
_entity_poly.pdbx_seq_one_letter_code
_entity_poly.pdbx_strand_id
1 'polypeptide(L)'
;MNSICCLLDACTVINLIHIDDNDFLLKKIKKLDVYINDSVFTEIRNNVYVKPWRELGSNHIDKAKREEIKKEIEQKLTFYRGKKNNNQDLLDDLGDDYFDRIKSLTNYTKRKNGELYSTGQALFLSRNNFKNVSFYTDDYPAKNDFADFFHDQQIGQIRDSVDFIILLYWLDENFTDDQLKNKLNELYSQYATEVVLLKKKLQKFRSEKIDAQFLKSKKEIALKLNELIRQLDIYEFNEIMEYYNFFVGKKSKCNDILNILQEYFSVFELDNNQKEDSLLIKIKKVSADIGKVKILKLNDLIN
;
A
#
# COMPACT_ATOMS: atom_id res chain seq x y z
N MET A 1 27.95 -8.87 -2.54
CA MET A 1 27.31 -7.91 -1.62
C MET A 1 26.08 -7.37 -2.32
N ASN A 2 24.88 -7.65 -1.83
CA ASN A 2 23.68 -7.09 -2.45
C ASN A 2 23.50 -5.66 -1.93
N SER A 3 23.72 -4.69 -2.81
CA SER A 3 23.82 -3.26 -2.50
C SER A 3 22.48 -2.53 -2.46
N ILE A 4 21.37 -3.25 -2.63
CA ILE A 4 20.02 -2.67 -2.76
C ILE A 4 19.29 -2.83 -1.43
N CYS A 5 19.19 -1.72 -0.69
CA CYS A 5 18.51 -1.63 0.59
C CYS A 5 17.04 -1.22 0.38
N CYS A 6 16.13 -2.10 0.76
CA CYS A 6 14.70 -1.91 0.62
C CYS A 6 14.05 -1.83 2.00
N LEU A 7 13.33 -0.75 2.27
CA LEU A 7 12.45 -0.64 3.44
C LEU A 7 11.01 -0.81 2.96
N LEU A 8 10.24 -1.70 3.57
CA LEU A 8 8.88 -1.99 3.11
C LEU A 8 7.83 -1.51 4.11
N ASP A 9 6.78 -0.88 3.59
CA ASP A 9 5.59 -0.46 4.32
C ASP A 9 4.54 -1.58 4.43
N ALA A 10 3.53 -1.38 5.28
CA ALA A 10 2.52 -2.39 5.60
C ALA A 10 1.66 -2.74 4.38
N CYS A 11 1.15 -1.73 3.68
CA CYS A 11 0.29 -1.90 2.49
C CYS A 11 1.00 -2.71 1.40
N THR A 12 2.26 -2.37 1.12
CA THR A 12 3.12 -3.07 0.17
C THR A 12 3.33 -4.53 0.56
N VAL A 13 3.71 -4.83 1.81
CA VAL A 13 3.93 -6.22 2.25
C VAL A 13 2.65 -7.05 2.20
N ILE A 14 1.51 -6.49 2.62
CA ILE A 14 0.22 -7.18 2.56
C ILE A 14 -0.13 -7.56 1.12
N ASN A 15 0.03 -6.63 0.18
CA ASN A 15 -0.24 -6.89 -1.23
C ASN A 15 0.72 -7.93 -1.81
N LEU A 16 2.01 -7.85 -1.49
CA LEU A 16 3.00 -8.85 -1.90
C LEU A 16 2.64 -10.25 -1.37
N ILE A 17 2.20 -10.38 -0.11
CA ILE A 17 1.76 -11.66 0.46
C ILE A 17 0.60 -12.26 -0.35
N HIS A 18 -0.36 -11.42 -0.76
CA HIS A 18 -1.56 -11.85 -1.46
C HIS A 18 -1.38 -12.18 -2.94
N ILE A 19 -0.33 -11.68 -3.58
CA ILE A 19 -0.02 -12.00 -4.99
C ILE A 19 1.12 -13.03 -5.12
N ASP A 20 1.73 -13.46 -4.01
CA ASP A 20 2.88 -14.35 -4.08
C ASP A 20 2.49 -15.84 -4.11
N ASP A 21 2.20 -16.39 -5.28
CA ASP A 21 1.94 -17.83 -5.41
C ASP A 21 3.22 -18.67 -5.33
N ASN A 22 3.19 -19.74 -4.51
CA ASN A 22 4.29 -20.71 -4.36
C ASN A 22 5.65 -20.09 -3.96
N ASP A 23 5.61 -19.01 -3.17
CA ASP A 23 6.78 -18.25 -2.69
C ASP A 23 7.67 -17.70 -3.81
N PHE A 24 7.12 -17.45 -5.00
CA PHE A 24 7.86 -16.99 -6.16
C PHE A 24 8.57 -15.64 -5.94
N LEU A 25 7.83 -14.64 -5.43
CA LEU A 25 8.35 -13.33 -5.07
C LEU A 25 9.22 -13.43 -3.83
N LEU A 26 8.80 -14.16 -2.79
CA LEU A 26 9.58 -14.34 -1.57
C LEU A 26 10.98 -14.89 -1.82
N LYS A 27 11.13 -15.88 -2.71
CA LYS A 27 12.45 -16.43 -3.10
C LYS A 27 13.36 -15.36 -3.73
N LYS A 28 12.80 -14.38 -4.43
CA LYS A 28 13.54 -13.25 -5.02
C LYS A 28 13.85 -12.18 -3.98
N ILE A 29 12.87 -11.82 -3.15
CA ILE A 29 13.00 -10.86 -2.05
C ILE A 29 14.07 -11.33 -1.05
N LYS A 30 14.22 -12.64 -0.82
CA LYS A 30 15.26 -13.21 0.05
C LYS A 30 16.69 -12.78 -0.35
N LYS A 31 16.92 -12.45 -1.63
CA LYS A 31 18.21 -11.97 -2.12
C LYS A 31 18.43 -10.49 -1.77
N LEU A 32 17.39 -9.72 -1.48
CA LEU A 32 17.51 -8.31 -1.16
C LEU A 32 17.84 -8.07 0.32
N ASP A 33 18.42 -6.91 0.59
CA ASP A 33 18.60 -6.39 1.93
C ASP A 33 17.32 -5.64 2.34
N VAL A 34 16.43 -6.35 3.02
CA VAL A 34 15.06 -5.92 3.30
C VAL A 34 14.88 -5.62 4.77
N TYR A 35 14.26 -4.49 5.05
CA TYR A 35 13.92 -4.01 6.38
C TYR A 35 12.42 -3.76 6.50
N ILE A 36 11.89 -4.05 7.68
CA ILE A 36 10.52 -3.73 8.08
C ILE A 36 10.56 -3.16 9.49
N ASN A 37 9.87 -2.05 9.71
CA ASN A 37 9.74 -1.47 11.04
C ASN A 37 8.85 -2.34 11.96
N ASP A 38 9.12 -2.44 13.26
CA ASP A 38 8.30 -3.22 14.19
C ASP A 38 6.81 -2.79 14.21
N SER A 39 6.54 -1.48 14.17
CA SER A 39 5.15 -0.98 14.12
C SER A 39 4.47 -1.38 12.82
N VAL A 40 5.21 -1.35 11.70
CA VAL A 40 4.75 -1.77 10.37
C VAL A 40 4.46 -3.27 10.36
N PHE A 41 5.33 -4.10 10.96
CA PHE A 41 5.08 -5.54 11.06
C PHE A 41 3.84 -5.86 11.91
N THR A 42 3.61 -5.10 12.98
CA THR A 42 2.40 -5.22 13.80
C THR A 42 1.15 -4.89 12.98
N GLU A 43 1.21 -3.83 12.17
CA GLU A 43 0.15 -3.46 11.25
C GLU A 43 -0.14 -4.54 10.19
N ILE A 44 0.91 -5.08 9.57
CA ILE A 44 0.81 -6.20 8.61
C ILE A 44 0.05 -7.37 9.25
N ARG A 45 0.46 -7.80 10.46
CA ARG A 45 -0.17 -8.93 11.15
C ARG A 45 -1.65 -8.70 11.43
N ASN A 46 -2.04 -7.48 11.76
CA ASN A 46 -3.43 -7.14 12.09
C ASN A 46 -4.31 -7.10 10.83
N ASN A 47 -3.75 -6.70 9.68
CA ASN A 47 -4.53 -6.38 8.49
C ASN A 47 -4.47 -7.45 7.37
N VAL A 48 -3.43 -8.29 7.31
CA VAL A 48 -3.23 -9.27 6.22
C VAL A 48 -4.37 -10.28 6.06
N TYR A 49 -5.19 -10.51 7.09
CA TYR A 49 -6.30 -11.45 6.99
C TYR A 49 -7.65 -10.80 6.66
N VAL A 50 -7.74 -9.46 6.71
CA VAL A 50 -9.01 -8.73 6.55
C VAL A 50 -9.68 -9.08 5.22
N LYS A 51 -8.92 -9.04 4.13
CA LYS A 51 -9.43 -9.31 2.79
C LYS A 51 -9.81 -10.79 2.58
N PRO A 52 -8.95 -11.79 2.86
CA PRO A 52 -9.33 -13.20 2.75
C PRO A 52 -10.57 -13.56 3.57
N TRP A 53 -10.72 -13.02 4.79
CA TRP A 53 -11.92 -13.28 5.60
C TRP A 53 -13.18 -12.64 5.04
N ARG A 54 -13.06 -11.47 4.41
CA ARG A 54 -14.18 -10.79 3.75
C ARG A 54 -14.65 -11.57 2.53
N GLU A 55 -13.73 -12.07 1.71
CA GLU A 55 -14.03 -12.85 0.50
C GLU A 55 -14.69 -14.19 0.81
N LEU A 56 -14.33 -14.82 1.94
CA LEU A 56 -14.93 -16.07 2.38
C LEU A 56 -16.36 -15.92 2.93
N GLY A 57 -16.78 -14.71 3.31
CA GLY A 57 -18.12 -14.44 3.84
C GLY A 57 -18.41 -15.11 5.20
N SER A 58 -19.50 -14.69 5.86
CA SER A 58 -19.90 -15.21 7.19
C SER A 58 -20.71 -16.51 7.13
N ASN A 59 -21.19 -16.92 5.95
CA ASN A 59 -22.20 -17.97 5.81
C ASN A 59 -21.56 -19.20 5.15
N HIS A 60 -21.26 -20.22 5.97
CA HIS A 60 -20.63 -21.50 5.60
C HIS A 60 -19.18 -21.41 5.09
N ILE A 61 -18.27 -21.11 6.02
CA ILE A 61 -16.84 -21.29 5.77
C ILE A 61 -16.50 -22.77 5.86
N ASP A 62 -15.94 -23.30 4.77
CA ASP A 62 -15.15 -24.53 4.83
C ASP A 62 -13.93 -24.28 5.73
N LYS A 63 -13.98 -24.84 6.95
CA LYS A 63 -12.93 -24.72 7.96
C LYS A 63 -11.57 -25.15 7.39
N ALA A 64 -11.53 -26.10 6.45
CA ALA A 64 -10.31 -26.54 5.81
C ALA A 64 -9.68 -25.43 4.96
N LYS A 65 -10.46 -24.77 4.10
CA LYS A 65 -9.99 -23.66 3.27
C LYS A 65 -9.48 -22.47 4.10
N ARG A 66 -10.15 -22.18 5.22
CA ARG A 66 -9.71 -21.15 6.17
C ARG A 66 -8.35 -21.47 6.79
N GLU A 67 -8.15 -22.72 7.18
CA GLU A 67 -6.87 -23.16 7.76
C GLU A 67 -5.75 -23.19 6.73
N GLU A 68 -6.05 -23.55 5.48
CA GLU A 68 -5.10 -23.52 4.36
C GLU A 68 -4.57 -22.11 4.09
N ILE A 69 -5.49 -21.14 3.88
CA ILE A 69 -5.13 -19.72 3.68
C ILE A 69 -4.32 -19.20 4.86
N LYS A 70 -4.73 -19.55 6.09
CA LYS A 70 -4.01 -19.13 7.29
C LYS A 70 -2.59 -19.68 7.31
N LYS A 71 -2.42 -20.97 7.01
CA LYS A 71 -1.12 -21.63 6.97
C LYS A 71 -0.19 -20.99 5.95
N GLU A 72 -0.71 -20.72 4.75
CA GLU A 72 0.05 -20.06 3.68
C GLU A 72 0.50 -18.65 4.10
N ILE A 73 -0.42 -17.83 4.61
CA ILE A 73 -0.09 -16.48 5.07
C ILE A 73 0.91 -16.52 6.23
N GLU A 74 0.76 -17.42 7.20
CA GLU A 74 1.70 -17.53 8.34
C GLU A 74 3.12 -17.93 7.91
N GLN A 75 3.25 -18.78 6.88
CA GLN A 75 4.56 -19.10 6.29
C GLN A 75 5.23 -17.84 5.72
N LYS A 76 4.48 -17.03 4.96
CA LYS A 76 4.95 -15.76 4.40
C LYS A 76 5.26 -14.74 5.50
N LEU A 77 4.41 -14.62 6.52
CA LEU A 77 4.64 -13.74 7.68
C LEU A 77 5.90 -14.13 8.46
N THR A 78 6.22 -15.42 8.56
CA THR A 78 7.44 -15.89 9.22
C THR A 78 8.69 -15.35 8.53
N PHE A 79 8.71 -15.30 7.19
CA PHE A 79 9.79 -14.67 6.45
C PHE A 79 9.93 -13.18 6.80
N TYR A 80 8.84 -12.42 6.72
CA TYR A 80 8.86 -10.98 6.99
C TYR A 80 9.18 -10.63 8.45
N ARG A 81 8.78 -11.48 9.40
CA ARG A 81 9.16 -11.36 10.81
C ARG A 81 10.68 -11.36 10.98
N GLY A 82 11.39 -12.17 10.20
CA GLY A 82 12.85 -12.22 10.19
C GLY A 82 13.53 -10.99 9.56
N LYS A 83 12.77 -10.06 8.97
CA LYS A 83 13.24 -8.79 8.40
C LYS A 83 12.91 -7.57 9.27
N LYS A 84 12.30 -7.82 10.43
CA LYS A 84 11.82 -6.79 11.34
C LYS A 84 12.97 -6.19 12.16
N ASN A 85 13.04 -4.86 12.21
CA ASN A 85 13.92 -4.11 13.12
C ASN A 85 13.11 -3.53 14.27
N ASN A 86 13.73 -3.47 15.45
CA ASN A 86 13.13 -2.90 16.65
C ASN A 86 13.39 -1.38 16.74
N ASN A 87 12.33 -0.60 16.95
CA ASN A 87 12.46 0.84 17.15
C ASN A 87 13.16 1.19 18.46
N GLN A 88 13.06 0.35 19.48
CA GLN A 88 13.74 0.62 20.75
C GLN A 88 15.25 0.66 20.54
N ASP A 89 15.80 -0.26 19.75
CA ASP A 89 17.23 -0.30 19.43
C ASP A 89 17.69 1.00 18.73
N LEU A 90 16.83 1.62 17.90
CA LEU A 90 17.10 2.94 17.31
C LEU A 90 17.09 4.06 18.35
N LEU A 91 16.11 4.04 19.25
CA LEU A 91 15.94 5.08 20.27
C LEU A 91 17.05 5.03 21.33
N ASP A 92 17.54 3.84 21.65
CA ASP A 92 18.68 3.65 22.55
C ASP A 92 19.94 4.34 22.01
N ASP A 93 20.14 4.36 20.69
CA ASP A 93 21.27 5.02 20.03
C ASP A 93 21.04 6.53 19.75
N LEU A 94 19.81 6.94 19.46
CA LEU A 94 19.50 8.27 18.90
C LEU A 94 18.76 9.21 19.86
N GLY A 95 18.20 8.68 20.95
CA GLY A 95 17.39 9.39 21.92
C GLY A 95 15.89 9.42 21.58
N ASP A 96 15.07 9.60 22.63
CA ASP A 96 13.60 9.53 22.57
C ASP A 96 12.94 10.57 21.66
N ASP A 97 13.62 11.71 21.41
CA ASP A 97 13.10 12.81 20.61
C ASP A 97 13.38 12.65 19.10
N TYR A 98 14.06 11.58 18.68
CA TYR A 98 14.47 11.36 17.30
C TYR A 98 13.31 11.49 16.29
N PHE A 99 12.21 10.78 16.52
CA PHE A 99 11.03 10.84 15.63
C PHE A 99 10.31 12.20 15.69
N ASP A 100 10.37 12.91 16.82
CA ASP A 100 9.75 14.23 16.96
C ASP A 100 10.53 15.29 16.16
N ARG A 101 11.86 15.16 16.10
CA ARG A 101 12.70 16.01 15.25
C ARG A 101 12.36 15.83 13.78
N ILE A 102 12.25 14.58 13.31
CA ILE A 102 11.85 14.29 11.92
C ILE A 102 10.46 14.87 11.65
N LYS A 103 9.50 14.61 12.53
CA LYS A 103 8.14 15.14 12.43
C LYS A 103 8.11 16.67 12.30
N SER A 104 8.96 17.37 13.06
CA SER A 104 9.10 18.83 12.99
C SER A 104 9.71 19.30 11.67
N LEU A 105 10.70 18.57 11.13
CA LEU A 105 11.35 18.92 9.87
C LEU A 105 10.43 18.72 8.65
N THR A 106 9.52 17.76 8.73
CA THR A 106 8.58 17.44 7.65
C THR A 106 7.23 18.13 7.78
N ASN A 107 7.01 18.94 8.83
CA ASN A 107 5.71 19.48 9.21
C ASN A 107 4.60 18.40 9.31
N TYR A 108 4.98 17.17 9.60
CA TYR A 108 4.06 16.04 9.65
C TYR A 108 3.14 16.18 10.85
N THR A 109 1.83 16.32 10.63
CA THR A 109 0.87 16.62 11.71
C THR A 109 0.24 15.38 12.33
N LYS A 110 0.27 14.25 11.61
CA LYS A 110 -0.32 12.97 12.05
C LYS A 110 0.42 12.40 13.27
N ARG A 111 -0.21 11.42 13.95
CA ARG A 111 0.42 10.68 15.06
C ARG A 111 1.64 9.89 14.55
N LYS A 112 2.56 9.53 15.45
CA LYS A 112 3.67 8.62 15.10
C LYS A 112 3.08 7.28 14.67
N ASN A 113 3.28 6.90 13.40
CA ASN A 113 2.72 5.71 12.76
C ASN A 113 3.80 5.03 11.90
N GLY A 114 3.41 3.96 11.18
CA GLY A 114 4.32 3.18 10.33
C GLY A 114 5.09 4.03 9.32
N GLU A 115 4.47 5.05 8.72
CA GLU A 115 5.10 5.96 7.77
C GLU A 115 6.25 6.76 8.42
N LEU A 116 5.99 7.44 9.54
CA LEU A 116 7.01 8.22 10.24
C LEU A 116 8.15 7.34 10.77
N TYR A 117 7.81 6.17 11.33
CA TYR A 117 8.82 5.24 11.83
C TYR A 117 9.67 4.66 10.70
N SER A 118 9.07 4.40 9.53
CA SER A 118 9.80 3.97 8.34
C SER A 118 10.72 5.07 7.81
N THR A 119 10.25 6.32 7.73
CA THR A 119 11.09 7.46 7.36
C THR A 119 12.30 7.62 8.29
N GLY A 120 12.09 7.51 9.61
CA GLY A 120 13.19 7.54 10.57
C GLY A 120 14.14 6.36 10.42
N GLN A 121 13.62 5.14 10.24
CA GLN A 121 14.46 3.96 9.96
C GLN A 121 15.28 4.15 8.68
N ALA A 122 14.71 4.73 7.63
CA ALA A 122 15.41 4.99 6.37
C ALA A 122 16.57 5.97 6.56
N LEU A 123 16.35 7.06 7.31
CA LEU A 123 17.41 8.01 7.64
C LEU A 123 18.51 7.34 8.46
N PHE A 124 18.17 6.55 9.47
CA PHE A 124 19.17 5.81 10.25
C PHE A 124 20.00 4.85 9.40
N LEU A 125 19.36 4.02 8.58
CA LEU A 125 20.07 3.09 7.68
C LEU A 125 20.99 3.84 6.71
N SER A 126 20.56 5.02 6.25
CA SER A 126 21.38 5.88 5.39
C SER A 126 22.62 6.41 6.10
N ARG A 127 22.51 6.85 7.36
CA ARG A 127 23.63 7.47 8.09
C ARG A 127 24.55 6.46 8.76
N ASN A 128 23.98 5.45 9.43
CA ASN A 128 24.75 4.52 10.26
C ASN A 128 25.28 3.35 9.44
N ASN A 129 24.57 2.95 8.38
CA ASN A 129 24.98 1.83 7.54
C ASN A 129 25.41 2.27 6.12
N PHE A 130 25.45 3.57 5.84
CA PHE A 130 25.84 4.15 4.55
C PHE A 130 25.03 3.58 3.37
N LYS A 131 23.72 3.34 3.59
CA LYS A 131 22.84 2.74 2.58
C LYS A 131 22.07 3.80 1.79
N ASN A 132 21.93 3.58 0.49
CA ASN A 132 20.93 4.28 -0.31
C ASN A 132 19.62 3.48 -0.20
N VAL A 133 18.60 4.07 0.43
CA VAL A 133 17.38 3.36 0.84
C VAL A 133 16.26 3.63 -0.14
N SER A 134 15.70 2.55 -0.71
CA SER A 134 14.40 2.61 -1.40
C SER A 134 13.30 2.26 -0.40
N PHE A 135 12.48 3.24 -0.03
CA PHE A 135 11.29 3.02 0.79
C PHE A 135 10.09 2.71 -0.12
N TYR A 136 9.52 1.52 0.03
CA TYR A 136 8.40 1.05 -0.77
C TYR A 136 7.10 1.18 0.00
N THR A 137 6.20 2.03 -0.49
CA THR A 137 4.86 2.21 0.03
C THR A 137 3.88 2.45 -1.11
N ASP A 138 2.69 1.88 -0.99
CA ASP A 138 1.57 2.17 -1.86
C ASP A 138 0.64 3.24 -1.26
N ASP A 139 0.95 3.74 -0.06
CA ASP A 139 0.32 4.90 0.57
C ASP A 139 0.90 6.18 -0.07
N TYR A 140 0.17 6.69 -1.04
CA TYR A 140 0.59 7.87 -1.77
C TYR A 140 0.62 9.15 -0.91
N PRO A 141 -0.33 9.40 0.01
CA PRO A 141 -0.18 10.44 1.04
C PRO A 141 1.18 10.40 1.76
N ALA A 142 1.67 9.21 2.13
CA ALA A 142 3.00 9.09 2.75
C ALA A 142 4.13 9.54 1.80
N LYS A 143 4.05 9.24 0.51
CA LYS A 143 5.00 9.74 -0.49
C LYS A 143 5.03 11.27 -0.51
N ASN A 144 3.87 11.93 -0.51
CA ASN A 144 3.79 13.39 -0.47
C ASN A 144 4.36 13.98 0.83
N ASP A 145 4.05 13.35 1.97
CA ASP A 145 4.47 13.82 3.30
C ASP A 145 6.01 13.78 3.48
N PHE A 146 6.72 12.89 2.77
CA PHE A 146 8.14 12.61 3.02
C PHE A 146 9.07 12.74 1.81
N ALA A 147 8.57 12.96 0.59
CA ALA A 147 9.41 13.03 -0.62
C ALA A 147 10.51 14.11 -0.53
N ASP A 148 10.15 15.34 -0.13
CA ASP A 148 11.11 16.44 0.01
C ASP A 148 12.15 16.14 1.08
N PHE A 149 11.74 15.50 2.18
CA PHE A 149 12.66 15.07 3.23
C PHE A 149 13.65 14.01 2.73
N PHE A 150 13.19 13.02 1.98
CA PHE A 150 14.07 12.01 1.37
C PHE A 150 15.07 12.65 0.40
N HIS A 151 14.61 13.63 -0.38
CA HIS A 151 15.44 14.39 -1.30
C HIS A 151 16.49 15.23 -0.55
N ASP A 152 16.07 16.13 0.34
CA ASP A 152 16.96 17.05 1.06
C ASP A 152 17.97 16.31 1.93
N GLN A 153 17.55 15.21 2.56
CA GLN A 153 18.42 14.38 3.38
C GLN A 153 19.22 13.35 2.55
N GLN A 154 19.06 13.29 1.23
CA GLN A 154 19.81 12.37 0.37
C GLN A 154 19.72 10.91 0.85
N ILE A 155 18.55 10.49 1.33
CA ILE A 155 18.33 9.14 1.90
C ILE A 155 18.28 8.10 0.79
N GLY A 156 17.63 8.46 -0.32
CA GLY A 156 17.33 7.58 -1.44
C GLY A 156 16.01 7.97 -2.08
N GLN A 157 15.09 7.02 -2.25
CA GLN A 157 13.85 7.24 -2.98
C GLN A 157 12.65 6.60 -2.29
N ILE A 158 11.48 7.20 -2.45
CA ILE A 158 10.19 6.59 -2.14
C ILE A 158 9.61 6.03 -3.45
N ARG A 159 9.23 4.77 -3.43
CA ARG A 159 8.77 3.97 -4.58
C ARG A 159 7.54 3.16 -4.20
N ASP A 160 6.88 2.53 -5.16
CA ASP A 160 5.68 1.71 -4.92
C ASP A 160 5.88 0.22 -5.24
N SER A 161 4.84 -0.60 -5.01
CA SER A 161 4.88 -2.05 -5.29
C SER A 161 5.17 -2.38 -6.76
N VAL A 162 4.81 -1.50 -7.70
CA VAL A 162 5.13 -1.71 -9.13
C VAL A 162 6.64 -1.62 -9.33
N ASP A 163 7.27 -0.59 -8.78
CA ASP A 163 8.72 -0.43 -8.85
C ASP A 163 9.44 -1.59 -8.16
N PHE A 164 8.88 -2.10 -7.06
CA PHE A 164 9.45 -3.25 -6.36
C PHE A 164 9.38 -4.53 -7.19
N ILE A 165 8.26 -4.82 -7.86
CA ILE A 165 8.14 -6.00 -8.72
C ILE A 165 9.08 -5.89 -9.93
N ILE A 166 9.22 -4.70 -10.52
CA ILE A 166 10.22 -4.44 -11.57
C ILE A 166 11.64 -4.68 -11.05
N LEU A 167 11.93 -4.24 -9.81
CA LEU A 167 13.21 -4.51 -9.14
C LEU A 167 13.44 -6.03 -8.95
N LEU A 168 12.41 -6.83 -8.71
CA LEU A 168 12.58 -8.28 -8.61
C LEU A 168 12.80 -8.92 -9.99
N TYR A 169 12.20 -8.36 -11.03
CA TYR A 169 12.30 -8.83 -12.41
C TYR A 169 13.70 -8.65 -13.02
N TRP A 170 14.28 -7.46 -12.94
CA TRP A 170 15.62 -7.22 -13.51
C TRP A 170 16.75 -7.91 -12.73
N LEU A 171 16.54 -8.28 -11.46
CA LEU A 171 17.52 -9.00 -10.64
C LEU A 171 17.48 -10.53 -10.80
N ASP A 172 16.46 -11.06 -11.48
CA ASP A 172 16.32 -12.50 -11.67
C ASP A 172 16.16 -12.81 -13.16
N GLU A 173 17.20 -13.40 -13.73
CA GLU A 173 17.24 -13.86 -15.12
C GLU A 173 16.08 -14.80 -15.46
N ASN A 174 15.61 -15.59 -14.49
CA ASN A 174 14.51 -16.54 -14.67
C ASN A 174 13.11 -15.91 -14.53
N PHE A 175 13.02 -14.62 -14.18
CA PHE A 175 11.73 -13.91 -14.11
C PHE A 175 11.36 -13.43 -15.52
N THR A 176 10.42 -14.11 -16.17
CA THR A 176 10.05 -13.81 -17.56
C THR A 176 9.06 -12.65 -17.68
N ASP A 177 8.93 -12.08 -18.88
CA ASP A 177 7.96 -11.02 -19.19
C ASP A 177 6.52 -11.44 -18.88
N ASP A 178 6.15 -12.68 -19.18
CA ASP A 178 4.83 -13.22 -18.90
C ASP A 178 4.58 -13.32 -17.40
N GLN A 179 5.58 -13.76 -16.63
CA GLN A 179 5.49 -13.78 -15.17
C GLN A 179 5.36 -12.36 -14.62
N LEU A 180 6.11 -11.38 -15.16
CA LEU A 180 6.03 -9.99 -14.73
C LEU A 180 4.64 -9.42 -15.00
N LYS A 181 4.11 -9.61 -16.21
CA LYS A 181 2.74 -9.24 -16.59
C LYS A 181 1.71 -9.87 -15.64
N ASN A 182 1.85 -11.16 -15.34
CA ASN A 182 0.94 -11.85 -14.44
C ASN A 182 0.97 -11.24 -13.02
N LYS A 183 2.15 -11.00 -12.46
CA LYS A 183 2.27 -10.40 -11.12
C LYS A 183 1.73 -8.97 -11.07
N LEU A 184 1.92 -8.18 -12.12
CA LEU A 184 1.30 -6.86 -12.24
C LEU A 184 -0.23 -6.93 -12.36
N ASN A 185 -0.77 -7.90 -13.12
CA ASN A 185 -2.22 -8.10 -13.24
C ASN A 185 -2.86 -8.58 -11.92
N GLU A 186 -2.17 -9.44 -11.18
CA GLU A 186 -2.59 -9.85 -9.84
C GLU A 186 -2.58 -8.65 -8.89
N LEU A 187 -1.52 -7.83 -8.88
CA LEU A 187 -1.46 -6.59 -8.10
C LEU A 187 -2.60 -5.63 -8.48
N TYR A 188 -2.86 -5.43 -9.77
CA TYR A 188 -4.00 -4.65 -10.24
C TYR A 188 -5.32 -5.17 -9.67
N SER A 189 -5.50 -6.49 -9.72
CA SER A 189 -6.70 -7.14 -9.22
C SER A 189 -6.86 -6.98 -7.70
N GLN A 190 -5.77 -6.93 -6.94
CA GLN A 190 -5.81 -6.68 -5.51
C GLN A 190 -6.49 -5.34 -5.19
N TYR A 191 -6.08 -4.27 -5.86
CA TYR A 191 -6.62 -2.92 -5.67
C TYR A 191 -7.99 -2.73 -6.32
N ALA A 192 -8.17 -3.16 -7.58
CA ALA A 192 -9.41 -2.95 -8.31
C ALA A 192 -10.60 -3.65 -7.65
N THR A 193 -10.38 -4.81 -7.01
CA THR A 193 -11.44 -5.52 -6.27
C THR A 193 -12.00 -4.69 -5.13
N GLU A 194 -11.15 -4.04 -4.33
CA GLU A 194 -11.58 -3.19 -3.22
C GLU A 194 -12.41 -2.00 -3.72
N VAL A 195 -11.97 -1.36 -4.80
CA VAL A 195 -12.70 -0.26 -5.48
C VAL A 195 -14.09 -0.71 -5.93
N VAL A 196 -14.17 -1.87 -6.58
CA VAL A 196 -15.44 -2.43 -7.07
C VAL A 196 -16.39 -2.77 -5.92
N LEU A 197 -15.88 -3.37 -4.83
CA LEU A 197 -16.69 -3.74 -3.67
C LEU A 197 -17.20 -2.49 -2.93
N LEU A 198 -16.34 -1.50 -2.70
CA LEU A 198 -16.73 -0.21 -2.12
C LEU A 198 -17.84 0.44 -2.96
N LYS A 199 -17.63 0.57 -4.27
CA LYS A 199 -18.61 1.15 -5.19
C LYS A 199 -19.96 0.44 -5.10
N LYS A 200 -19.96 -0.90 -5.10
CA LYS A 200 -21.20 -1.71 -4.97
C LYS A 200 -21.93 -1.42 -3.65
N LYS A 201 -21.23 -1.35 -2.51
CA LYS A 201 -21.86 -1.04 -1.22
C LYS A 201 -22.44 0.37 -1.19
N LEU A 202 -21.72 1.35 -1.73
CA LEU A 202 -22.20 2.73 -1.82
C LEU A 202 -23.40 2.88 -2.76
N GLN A 203 -23.40 2.20 -3.91
CA GLN A 203 -24.54 2.16 -4.83
C GLN A 203 -25.77 1.53 -4.18
N LYS A 204 -25.58 0.42 -3.46
CA LYS A 204 -26.66 -0.22 -2.70
C LYS A 204 -27.23 0.71 -1.64
N PHE A 205 -26.37 1.36 -0.84
CA PHE A 205 -26.80 2.35 0.13
C PHE A 205 -27.59 3.48 -0.53
N ARG A 206 -27.09 4.02 -1.64
CA ARG A 206 -27.76 5.06 -2.42
C ARG A 206 -29.16 4.62 -2.86
N SER A 207 -29.30 3.43 -3.44
CA SER A 207 -30.60 2.93 -3.92
C SER A 207 -31.60 2.66 -2.80
N GLU A 208 -31.14 2.23 -1.63
CA GLU A 208 -32.01 1.82 -0.52
C GLU A 208 -32.34 2.94 0.47
N LYS A 209 -31.47 3.94 0.61
CA LYS A 209 -31.53 4.94 1.69
C LYS A 209 -31.66 6.38 1.23
N ILE A 210 -31.36 6.70 -0.03
CA ILE A 210 -31.52 8.08 -0.55
C ILE A 210 -32.88 8.19 -1.24
N ASP A 211 -33.87 8.65 -0.48
CA ASP A 211 -35.20 9.00 -0.97
C ASP A 211 -35.40 10.53 -1.02
N ALA A 212 -36.61 10.97 -1.38
CA ALA A 212 -36.96 12.39 -1.44
C ALA A 212 -36.81 13.11 -0.08
N GLN A 213 -37.02 12.42 1.05
CA GLN A 213 -36.88 12.99 2.38
C GLN A 213 -35.40 13.16 2.76
N PHE A 214 -34.57 12.17 2.43
CA PHE A 214 -33.12 12.25 2.57
C PHE A 214 -32.58 13.43 1.75
N LEU A 215 -33.00 13.57 0.48
CA LEU A 215 -32.55 14.66 -0.38
C LEU A 215 -32.93 16.05 0.16
N LYS A 216 -34.11 16.19 0.78
CA LYS A 216 -34.52 17.46 1.41
C LYS A 216 -33.67 17.81 2.63
N SER A 217 -33.27 16.82 3.43
CA SER A 217 -32.59 17.05 4.72
C SER A 217 -31.06 16.96 4.65
N LYS A 218 -30.51 16.24 3.66
CA LYS A 218 -29.10 15.86 3.54
C LYS A 218 -28.57 15.98 2.10
N LYS A 219 -29.00 17.00 1.37
CA LYS A 219 -28.63 17.25 -0.04
C LYS A 219 -27.11 17.19 -0.28
N GLU A 220 -26.32 17.87 0.55
CA GLU A 220 -24.86 17.93 0.46
C GLU A 220 -24.21 16.53 0.53
N ILE A 221 -24.70 15.69 1.46
CA ILE A 221 -24.23 14.31 1.65
C ILE A 221 -24.55 13.45 0.42
N ALA A 222 -25.75 13.60 -0.13
CA ALA A 222 -26.15 12.87 -1.34
C ALA A 222 -25.32 13.28 -2.57
N LEU A 223 -25.02 14.58 -2.72
CA LEU A 223 -24.14 15.07 -3.80
C LEU A 223 -22.73 14.51 -3.66
N LYS A 224 -22.11 14.63 -2.48
CA LYS A 224 -20.77 14.10 -2.23
C LYS A 224 -20.67 12.58 -2.41
N LEU A 225 -21.72 11.83 -2.03
CA LEU A 225 -21.76 10.39 -2.28
C LEU A 225 -21.82 10.06 -3.78
N ASN A 226 -22.63 10.80 -4.55
CA ASN A 226 -22.73 10.58 -5.99
C ASN A 226 -21.42 10.92 -6.72
N GLU A 227 -20.74 12.00 -6.30
CA GLU A 227 -19.42 12.36 -6.79
C GLU A 227 -18.41 11.25 -6.51
N LEU A 228 -18.35 10.75 -5.26
CA LEU A 228 -17.47 9.63 -4.90
C LEU A 228 -17.75 8.37 -5.73
N ILE A 229 -19.02 7.99 -5.91
CA ILE A 229 -19.39 6.83 -6.74
C ILE A 229 -18.92 7.03 -8.20
N ARG A 230 -19.03 8.25 -8.75
CA ARG A 230 -18.56 8.58 -10.09
C ARG A 230 -17.03 8.43 -10.20
N GLN A 231 -16.29 8.98 -9.23
CA GLN A 231 -14.83 8.88 -9.16
C GLN A 231 -14.36 7.41 -9.16
N LEU A 232 -14.99 6.58 -8.32
CA LEU A 232 -14.73 5.14 -8.25
C LEU A 232 -15.08 4.39 -9.55
N ASP A 233 -16.04 4.88 -10.34
CA ASP A 233 -16.47 4.23 -11.58
C ASP A 233 -15.43 4.37 -12.69
N ILE A 234 -14.78 5.54 -12.77
CA ILE A 234 -13.79 5.86 -13.79
C ILE A 234 -12.34 5.66 -13.31
N TYR A 235 -12.14 5.15 -12.08
CA TYR A 235 -10.82 4.99 -11.46
C TYR A 235 -10.02 6.30 -11.38
N GLU A 236 -10.71 7.42 -11.13
CA GLU A 236 -10.13 8.73 -10.88
C GLU A 236 -10.00 8.88 -9.35
N PHE A 237 -8.76 8.90 -8.85
CA PHE A 237 -8.45 8.91 -7.42
C PHE A 237 -7.90 10.25 -6.92
N ASN A 238 -7.91 11.27 -7.79
CA ASN A 238 -7.41 12.59 -7.44
C ASN A 238 -8.23 13.16 -6.29
N GLU A 239 -7.57 13.53 -5.20
CA GLU A 239 -8.19 14.09 -3.99
C GLU A 239 -9.29 13.18 -3.41
N ILE A 240 -9.20 11.85 -3.61
CA ILE A 240 -10.24 10.94 -3.15
C ILE A 240 -10.33 10.92 -1.61
N MET A 241 -9.22 11.19 -0.92
CA MET A 241 -9.18 11.30 0.54
C MET A 241 -10.07 12.43 1.07
N GLU A 242 -10.34 13.47 0.28
CA GLU A 242 -11.25 14.55 0.68
C GLU A 242 -12.67 14.05 0.91
N TYR A 243 -13.13 13.05 0.15
CA TYR A 243 -14.44 12.45 0.36
C TYR A 243 -14.49 11.73 1.70
N TYR A 244 -13.46 10.94 2.05
CA TYR A 244 -13.39 10.28 3.35
C TYR A 244 -13.45 11.31 4.49
N ASN A 245 -12.61 12.35 4.42
CA ASN A 245 -12.55 13.42 5.42
C ASN A 245 -13.89 14.16 5.55
N PHE A 246 -14.59 14.42 4.44
CA PHE A 246 -15.92 14.99 4.44
C PHE A 246 -16.92 14.15 5.26
N PHE A 247 -16.97 12.83 5.02
CA PHE A 247 -17.91 11.95 5.74
C PHE A 247 -17.52 11.75 7.21
N VAL A 248 -16.22 11.79 7.55
CA VAL A 248 -15.75 11.86 8.94
C VAL A 248 -16.29 13.11 9.64
N GLY A 249 -16.16 14.28 9.01
CA GLY A 249 -16.67 15.56 9.53
C GLY A 249 -18.20 15.60 9.68
N LYS A 250 -18.93 14.74 8.95
CA LYS A 250 -20.39 14.63 8.99
C LYS A 250 -20.89 13.37 9.71
N LYS A 251 -20.04 12.68 10.49
CA LYS A 251 -20.33 11.38 11.14
C LYS A 251 -21.73 11.28 11.76
N SER A 252 -22.17 12.29 12.51
CA SER A 252 -23.48 12.30 13.17
C SER A 252 -24.67 12.23 12.21
N LYS A 253 -24.48 12.58 10.94
CA LYS A 253 -25.53 12.62 9.91
C LYS A 253 -25.43 11.44 8.92
N CYS A 254 -24.30 10.75 8.84
CA CYS A 254 -24.04 9.71 7.83
C CYS A 254 -23.13 8.57 8.33
N ASN A 255 -23.35 8.11 9.56
CA ASN A 255 -22.53 7.07 10.17
C ASN A 255 -22.49 5.77 9.33
N ASP A 256 -23.59 5.39 8.68
CA ASP A 256 -23.63 4.19 7.82
C ASP A 256 -22.70 4.31 6.61
N ILE A 257 -22.65 5.49 5.97
CA ILE A 257 -21.72 5.74 4.86
C ILE A 257 -20.29 5.66 5.39
N LEU A 258 -20.00 6.34 6.50
CA LEU A 258 -18.67 6.34 7.10
C LEU A 258 -18.20 4.92 7.46
N ASN A 259 -19.08 4.08 8.01
CA ASN A 259 -18.76 2.68 8.30
C ASN A 259 -18.39 1.90 7.03
N ILE A 260 -19.11 2.12 5.92
CA ILE A 260 -18.75 1.52 4.62
C ILE A 260 -17.36 2.03 4.19
N LEU A 261 -17.09 3.33 4.30
CA LEU A 261 -15.79 3.88 3.87
C LEU A 261 -14.63 3.35 4.70
N GLN A 262 -14.81 3.24 6.02
CA GLN A 262 -13.81 2.69 6.95
C GLN A 262 -13.47 1.23 6.66
N GLU A 263 -14.45 0.44 6.21
CA GLU A 263 -14.23 -0.95 5.81
C GLU A 263 -13.31 -1.08 4.58
N TYR A 264 -13.35 -0.09 3.68
CA TYR A 264 -12.57 -0.04 2.44
C TYR A 264 -11.59 1.13 2.43
N PHE A 265 -10.99 1.43 3.59
CA PHE A 265 -10.10 2.58 3.76
C PHE A 265 -8.91 2.57 2.78
N SER A 266 -8.41 1.38 2.42
CA SER A 266 -7.32 1.19 1.45
C SER A 266 -7.60 1.79 0.06
N VAL A 267 -8.86 1.98 -0.32
CA VAL A 267 -9.20 2.68 -1.58
C VAL A 267 -8.81 4.16 -1.52
N PHE A 268 -8.84 4.76 -0.33
CA PHE A 268 -8.46 6.16 -0.13
C PHE A 268 -6.95 6.35 0.00
N GLU A 269 -6.17 5.28 0.25
CA GLU A 269 -4.70 5.32 0.21
C GLU A 269 -4.17 5.39 -1.25
N LEU A 270 -5.02 5.07 -2.23
CA LEU A 270 -4.77 5.29 -3.66
C LEU A 270 -4.90 6.75 -4.10
N ASP A 271 -5.19 7.66 -3.16
CA ASP A 271 -5.27 9.10 -3.41
C ASP A 271 -4.03 9.59 -4.16
N ASN A 272 -4.19 10.52 -5.07
CA ASN A 272 -3.07 11.07 -5.81
C ASN A 272 -3.22 12.56 -6.04
N ASN A 273 -2.08 13.22 -6.19
CA ASN A 273 -2.08 14.60 -6.64
C ASN A 273 -2.37 14.63 -8.15
N GLN A 274 -3.02 15.69 -8.64
CA GLN A 274 -3.43 15.87 -10.05
C GLN A 274 -2.30 15.71 -11.10
N LYS A 275 -1.03 15.63 -10.67
CA LYS A 275 0.17 15.57 -11.51
C LYS A 275 0.75 14.16 -11.67
N GLU A 276 0.30 13.15 -10.92
CA GLU A 276 0.84 11.79 -11.00
C GLU A 276 -0.25 10.76 -11.31
N ASP A 277 0.10 9.72 -12.05
CA ASP A 277 -0.80 8.59 -12.30
C ASP A 277 -1.13 7.87 -11.00
N SER A 278 -2.38 7.42 -10.84
CA SER A 278 -2.73 6.49 -9.77
C SER A 278 -1.98 5.16 -9.94
N LEU A 279 -1.81 4.42 -8.84
CA LEU A 279 -1.15 3.11 -8.88
C LEU A 279 -1.79 2.16 -9.90
N LEU A 280 -3.12 2.15 -10.00
CA LEU A 280 -3.87 1.35 -10.98
C LEU A 280 -3.56 1.76 -12.43
N ILE A 281 -3.39 3.06 -12.69
CA ILE A 281 -3.00 3.57 -14.02
C ILE A 281 -1.54 3.20 -14.31
N LYS A 282 -0.64 3.37 -13.34
CA LYS A 282 0.77 2.98 -13.45
C LYS A 282 0.91 1.49 -13.80
N ILE A 283 0.20 0.61 -13.10
CA ILE A 283 0.20 -0.83 -13.38
C ILE A 283 -0.23 -1.09 -14.84
N LYS A 284 -1.32 -0.48 -15.31
CA LYS A 284 -1.78 -0.63 -16.70
C LYS A 284 -0.75 -0.18 -17.72
N LYS A 285 -0.13 0.99 -17.51
CA LYS A 285 0.90 1.55 -18.40
C LYS A 285 2.10 0.62 -18.48
N VAL A 286 2.67 0.25 -17.33
CA VAL A 286 3.82 -0.68 -17.27
C VAL A 286 3.47 -2.00 -17.95
N SER A 287 2.33 -2.63 -17.62
CA SER A 287 1.92 -3.89 -18.26
C SER A 287 1.78 -3.80 -19.78
N ALA A 288 1.29 -2.67 -20.30
CA ALA A 288 1.15 -2.42 -21.74
C ALA A 288 2.48 -2.18 -22.46
N ASP A 289 3.52 -1.78 -21.72
CA ASP A 289 4.85 -1.49 -22.24
C ASP A 289 5.81 -2.68 -22.17
N ILE A 290 5.51 -3.72 -21.37
CA ILE A 290 6.32 -4.95 -21.33
C ILE A 290 6.37 -5.62 -22.70
N GLY A 291 7.59 -5.76 -23.23
CA GLY A 291 7.90 -6.26 -24.57
C GLY A 291 8.01 -5.18 -25.64
N LYS A 292 7.52 -3.96 -25.38
CA LYS A 292 7.75 -2.77 -26.23
C LYS A 292 8.96 -1.98 -25.75
N VAL A 293 9.05 -1.77 -24.43
CA VAL A 293 10.18 -1.18 -23.74
C VAL A 293 10.90 -2.29 -23.00
N LYS A 294 12.13 -2.60 -23.43
CA LYS A 294 12.91 -3.66 -22.80
C LYS A 294 13.47 -3.17 -21.46
N ILE A 295 13.07 -3.81 -20.37
CA ILE A 295 13.73 -3.67 -19.08
C ILE A 295 15.00 -4.52 -19.13
N LEU A 296 16.16 -3.87 -19.19
CA LEU A 296 17.45 -4.53 -19.38
C LEU A 296 17.88 -5.26 -18.11
N LYS A 297 18.22 -6.54 -18.26
CA LYS A 297 18.90 -7.36 -17.25
C LYS A 297 20.41 -7.29 -17.45
N LEU A 298 21.18 -7.73 -16.47
CA LEU A 298 22.65 -7.70 -16.58
C LEU A 298 23.14 -8.49 -17.80
N ASN A 299 22.56 -9.66 -18.06
CA ASN A 299 22.93 -10.48 -19.22
C ASN A 299 22.57 -9.82 -20.57
N ASP A 300 21.64 -8.87 -20.60
CA ASP A 300 21.35 -8.12 -21.84
C ASP A 300 22.47 -7.13 -22.19
N LEU A 301 23.26 -6.72 -21.20
CA LEU A 301 24.31 -5.71 -21.30
C LEU A 301 25.70 -6.31 -21.49
N ILE A 302 25.89 -7.56 -21.08
CA ILE A 302 27.15 -8.28 -21.23
C ILE A 302 27.05 -9.12 -22.52
N ASN A 303 27.17 -8.43 -23.66
CA ASN A 303 27.46 -9.01 -24.97
C ASN A 303 28.78 -8.44 -25.49
#